data_AF-A0A6J1P036-F1
#
_entry.id   AF-A0A6J1P036-F1
#
_cell.length_a   1.000
_cell.length_b   1.000
_cell.length_c   1.000
_cell.angle_alpha   90.00
_cell.angle_beta   90.00
_cell.angle_gamma   90.00
#
_symmetry.space_group_name_H-M   'P 1'
#
loop_
_entity.id
_entity.type
_entity.pdbx_description
1 polymer ?
#
loop_
_entity_poly.entity_id
_entity_poly.type
_entity_poly.pdbx_seq_one_letter_code
_entity_poly.pdbx_strand_id
1 'polypeptide(L)'
;MVSEGIALGYVRPLSRVTYAAEHASRALRLQAGSRHVGRVLLDLTADVSCVQQKINCSPDRLQLLLSEDDMLGIQLADRLISRGARNLHLHCTEESSSLLFKLR
;
A
#
# COMPACT_ATOMS: atom_id res chain seq x y z
N MET A 1 18.90 -13.92 21.89
CA MET A 1 19.50 -14.53 20.68
C MET A 1 20.15 -13.51 19.73
N VAL A 2 19.50 -12.42 19.29
CA VAL A 2 20.21 -11.36 18.52
C VAL A 2 20.71 -10.21 19.39
N SER A 3 19.90 -9.76 20.35
CA SER A 3 20.25 -8.67 21.30
C SER A 3 21.51 -8.97 22.12
N GLU A 4 21.63 -10.18 22.64
CA GLU A 4 22.79 -10.67 23.37
C GLU A 4 24.06 -10.69 22.50
N GLY A 5 23.95 -11.14 21.25
CA GLY A 5 25.07 -11.11 20.30
C GLY A 5 25.49 -9.70 19.90
N ILE A 6 24.57 -8.72 19.93
CA ILE A 6 24.90 -7.29 19.76
C ILE A 6 25.65 -6.78 21.00
N ALA A 7 25.16 -7.07 22.20
CA ALA A 7 25.79 -6.65 23.45
C ALA A 7 27.21 -7.22 23.61
N LEU A 8 27.41 -8.49 23.21
CA LEU A 8 28.70 -9.16 23.20
C LEU A 8 29.59 -8.80 22.00
N GLY A 9 29.09 -8.00 21.05
CA GLY A 9 29.85 -7.51 19.91
C GLY A 9 30.10 -8.53 18.79
N TYR A 10 29.45 -9.69 18.84
CA TYR A 10 29.47 -10.72 17.79
C TYR A 10 28.70 -10.27 16.54
N VAL A 11 27.64 -9.49 16.72
CA VAL A 11 26.86 -8.94 15.61
C VAL A 11 27.45 -7.58 15.23
N ARG A 12 27.97 -7.48 14.00
CA ARG A 12 28.52 -6.23 13.45
C ARG A 12 27.69 -5.78 12.24
N PRO A 13 27.51 -4.46 12.03
CA PRO A 13 26.86 -3.95 10.84
C PRO A 13 27.59 -4.37 9.56
N LEU A 14 26.84 -4.68 8.51
CA LEU A 14 27.40 -4.90 7.19
C LEU A 14 27.77 -3.56 6.52
N SER A 15 28.68 -3.62 5.55
CA SER A 15 28.89 -2.50 4.62
C SER A 15 27.57 -2.14 3.93
N ARG A 16 27.39 -0.86 3.58
CA ARG A 16 26.15 -0.40 2.96
C ARG A 16 26.38 0.63 1.88
N VAL A 17 25.53 0.57 0.86
CA VAL A 17 25.34 1.61 -0.14
C VAL A 17 23.98 2.24 0.12
N THR A 18 23.95 3.55 0.36
CA THR A 18 22.70 4.25 0.71
C THR A 18 22.28 5.14 -0.44
N TYR A 19 21.01 5.07 -0.82
CA TYR A 19 20.38 5.93 -1.81
C TYR A 19 19.30 6.77 -1.14
N ALA A 20 19.09 8.00 -1.62
CA ALA A 20 17.92 8.78 -1.28
C ALA A 20 16.64 8.06 -1.76
N ALA A 21 15.51 8.29 -1.09
CA ALA A 21 14.21 7.72 -1.43
C ALA A 21 13.82 7.91 -2.92
N GLU A 22 14.13 9.08 -3.49
CA GLU A 22 13.87 9.41 -4.90
C GLU A 22 14.60 8.50 -5.88
N HIS A 23 15.70 7.87 -5.44
CA HIS A 23 16.52 6.96 -6.22
C HIS A 23 16.19 5.49 -5.95
N ALA A 24 15.00 5.18 -5.42
CA ALA A 24 14.54 3.82 -5.17
C ALA A 24 14.68 2.89 -6.39
N SER A 25 14.33 3.38 -7.58
CA SER A 25 14.48 2.61 -8.83
C SER A 25 15.93 2.20 -9.11
N ARG A 26 16.89 3.10 -8.86
CA ARG A 26 18.32 2.84 -9.04
C ARG A 26 18.85 1.87 -7.98
N ALA A 27 18.43 2.03 -6.73
CA ALA A 27 18.77 1.11 -5.65
C ALA A 27 18.30 -0.31 -5.95
N LEU A 28 17.06 -0.48 -6.43
CA LEU A 28 16.51 -1.77 -6.84
C LEU A 28 17.29 -2.40 -7.99
N ARG A 29 17.70 -1.61 -8.99
CA ARG A 29 18.56 -2.13 -10.09
C ARG A 29 19.95 -2.53 -9.60
N LEU A 30 20.53 -1.80 -8.66
CA LEU A 30 21.82 -2.18 -8.05
C LEU A 30 21.70 -3.49 -7.28
N GLN A 31 20.62 -3.63 -6.51
CA GLN A 31 20.30 -4.83 -5.75
C GLN A 31 20.10 -6.04 -6.68
N ALA A 32 19.26 -5.90 -7.70
CA ALA A 32 18.97 -6.96 -8.67
C ALA A 32 20.20 -7.38 -9.48
N GLY A 33 21.12 -6.45 -9.76
CA GLY A 33 22.37 -6.74 -10.46
C GLY A 33 23.44 -7.40 -9.58
N SER A 34 23.23 -7.56 -8.27
CA SER A 34 24.21 -8.11 -7.32
C SER A 34 25.59 -7.41 -7.35
N ARG A 35 25.65 -6.16 -7.83
CA ARG A 35 26.88 -5.34 -7.92
C ARG A 35 27.10 -4.51 -6.66
N HIS A 36 26.97 -5.12 -5.50
CA HIS A 36 27.13 -4.45 -4.20
C HIS A 36 27.80 -5.38 -3.19
N VAL A 37 28.50 -4.80 -2.21
CA VAL A 37 29.04 -5.52 -1.07
C VAL A 37 28.28 -5.09 0.18
N GLY A 38 27.64 -6.05 0.85
CA GLY A 38 26.81 -5.81 2.03
C GLY A 38 25.35 -5.51 1.67
N ARG A 39 24.80 -4.38 2.09
CA ARG A 39 23.37 -4.04 1.93
C ARG A 39 23.14 -2.77 1.13
N VAL A 40 22.13 -2.76 0.28
CA VAL A 40 21.61 -1.55 -0.36
C VAL A 40 20.47 -1.01 0.49
N LEU A 41 20.57 0.23 0.95
CA LEU A 41 19.59 0.87 1.83
C LEU A 41 18.99 2.12 1.18
N LEU A 42 17.74 2.42 1.55
CA LEU A 42 17.08 3.67 1.23
C LEU A 42 17.03 4.57 2.46
N ASP A 43 17.45 5.80 2.31
CA ASP A 43 17.26 6.84 3.31
C ASP A 43 15.87 7.46 3.13
N LEU A 44 15.03 7.25 4.15
CA LEU A 44 13.66 7.74 4.24
C LEU A 44 13.51 8.84 5.30
N THR A 45 14.62 9.34 5.85
CA THR A 45 14.59 10.39 6.89
C THR A 45 14.30 11.77 6.31
N ALA A 46 14.65 11.99 5.05
CA ALA A 46 14.26 13.19 4.32
C ALA A 46 12.81 13.09 3.83
N ASP A 47 12.11 14.23 3.81
CA ASP A 47 10.75 14.32 3.29
C ASP A 47 10.70 13.85 1.85
N VAL A 48 10.07 12.70 1.63
CA VAL A 48 9.94 12.10 0.31
C VAL A 48 8.82 12.83 -0.43
N SER A 49 9.20 13.69 -1.37
CA SER A 49 8.29 14.50 -2.19
C SER A 49 7.29 13.66 -3.02
N CYS A 50 7.55 12.36 -3.20
CA CYS A 50 6.72 11.47 -4.02
C CYS A 50 5.51 10.90 -3.25
N VAL A 51 4.68 11.76 -2.68
CA VAL A 51 3.39 11.30 -2.13
C VAL A 51 2.41 11.12 -3.28
N GLN A 52 2.33 9.89 -3.80
CA GLN A 52 1.24 9.53 -4.69
C GLN A 52 -0.07 9.62 -3.90
N GLN A 53 -0.91 10.59 -4.26
CA GLN A 53 -2.19 10.78 -3.59
C GLN A 53 -3.05 9.54 -3.81
N LYS A 54 -3.24 8.77 -2.74
CA LYS A 54 -4.10 7.60 -2.73
C LYS A 54 -5.28 7.88 -1.81
N ILE A 55 -6.49 7.69 -2.34
CA ILE A 55 -7.70 7.72 -1.54
C ILE A 55 -7.68 6.48 -0.64
N ASN A 56 -7.67 6.70 0.68
CA ASN A 56 -7.83 5.66 1.69
C ASN A 56 -9.14 5.92 2.43
N CYS A 57 -9.87 4.84 2.69
CA CYS A 57 -11.16 4.89 3.36
C CYS A 57 -10.99 4.52 4.83
N SER A 58 -11.51 5.34 5.75
CA SER A 58 -11.55 4.98 7.16
C SER A 58 -12.56 3.87 7.39
N PRO A 59 -12.23 2.82 8.15
CA PRO A 59 -13.15 1.70 8.40
C PRO A 59 -14.38 2.11 9.23
N ASP A 60 -14.27 3.19 10.02
CA ASP A 60 -15.31 3.58 10.99
C ASP A 60 -16.43 4.43 10.37
N ARG A 61 -16.22 5.00 9.18
CA ARG A 61 -17.19 5.89 8.55
C ARG A 61 -18.08 5.14 7.57
N LEU A 62 -19.37 5.46 7.60
CA LEU A 62 -20.32 5.02 6.58
C LEU A 62 -20.09 5.80 5.29
N GLN A 63 -19.97 5.09 4.19
CA GLN A 63 -19.81 5.65 2.85
C GLN A 63 -21.09 5.42 2.06
N LEU A 64 -21.74 6.51 1.68
CA LEU A 64 -22.97 6.47 0.89
C LEU A 64 -22.62 6.65 -0.59
N LEU A 65 -23.04 5.69 -1.41
CA LEU A 65 -22.80 5.67 -2.84
C LEU A 65 -24.15 5.66 -3.54
N LEU A 66 -24.44 6.75 -4.24
CA LEU A 66 -25.62 6.93 -5.08
C LEU A 66 -25.18 6.73 -6.52
N SER A 67 -25.77 5.76 -7.22
CA SER A 67 -25.47 5.51 -8.62
C SER A 67 -26.76 5.26 -9.39
N GLU A 68 -26.87 5.86 -10.57
CA GLU A 68 -27.91 5.54 -11.55
C GLU A 68 -27.52 4.32 -12.40
N ASP A 69 -26.22 4.05 -12.52
CA ASP A 69 -25.65 2.88 -13.21
C ASP A 69 -25.16 1.84 -12.20
N ASP A 70 -25.75 0.66 -12.22
CA ASP A 70 -25.46 -0.41 -11.27
C ASP A 70 -24.07 -1.02 -11.47
N MET A 71 -23.62 -1.18 -12.70
CA MET A 71 -22.33 -1.79 -13.00
C MET A 71 -21.19 -0.89 -12.52
N LEU A 72 -21.30 0.42 -12.78
CA LEU A 72 -20.33 1.40 -12.29
C LEU A 72 -20.39 1.52 -10.76
N GLY A 73 -21.58 1.50 -10.18
CA GLY A 73 -21.79 1.54 -8.72
C GLY A 73 -21.10 0.38 -8.02
N ILE A 74 -21.27 -0.84 -8.52
CA ILE A 74 -20.63 -2.05 -7.97
C ILE A 74 -19.11 -1.99 -8.11
N GLN A 75 -18.58 -1.64 -9.29
CA GLN A 75 -17.14 -1.54 -9.48
C GLN A 75 -16.49 -0.47 -8.60
N LEU A 76 -17.21 0.62 -8.33
CA LEU A 76 -16.77 1.65 -7.42
C LEU A 76 -16.82 1.16 -5.97
N ALA A 77 -17.87 0.45 -5.57
CA ALA A 77 -17.97 -0.17 -4.25
C ALA A 77 -16.81 -1.13 -3.99
N ASP A 78 -16.50 -2.05 -4.92
CA ASP A 78 -15.33 -2.95 -4.81
C ASP A 78 -14.02 -2.16 -4.63
N ARG A 79 -13.89 -1.06 -5.37
CA ARG A 79 -12.72 -0.17 -5.30
C ARG A 79 -12.62 0.61 -3.99
N LEU A 80 -13.73 0.87 -3.31
CA LEU A 80 -13.76 1.49 -1.99
C LEU A 80 -13.46 0.46 -0.90
N ILE A 81 -14.00 -0.76 -1.02
CA ILE A 81 -13.73 -1.88 -0.11
C ILE A 81 -12.24 -2.23 -0.11
N SER A 82 -11.62 -2.37 -1.29
CA SER A 82 -10.17 -2.58 -1.43
C SER A 82 -9.30 -1.43 -0.90
N ARG A 83 -9.89 -0.24 -0.72
CA ARG A 83 -9.26 0.93 -0.08
C ARG A 83 -9.53 1.04 1.42
N GLY A 84 -10.19 0.05 2.03
CA GLY A 84 -10.42 -0.05 3.47
C GLY A 84 -11.82 0.33 3.94
N ALA A 85 -12.76 0.61 3.03
CA ALA A 85 -14.15 0.84 3.41
C ALA A 85 -14.79 -0.43 3.98
N ARG A 86 -15.44 -0.33 5.14
CA ARG A 86 -16.15 -1.46 5.77
C ARG A 86 -17.66 -1.25 5.83
N ASN A 87 -18.10 -0.01 5.98
CA ASN A 87 -19.50 0.35 6.07
C ASN A 87 -19.89 1.12 4.80
N LEU A 88 -20.58 0.46 3.87
CA LEU A 88 -20.96 1.05 2.60
C LEU A 88 -22.46 0.89 2.37
N HIS A 89 -23.13 1.98 2.02
CA HIS A 89 -24.54 2.00 1.69
C HIS A 89 -24.68 2.35 0.22
N LEU A 90 -25.15 1.38 -0.57
CA LEU A 90 -25.36 1.51 -2.01
C LEU A 90 -26.83 1.80 -2.27
N HIS A 91 -27.11 2.91 -2.94
CA HIS A 91 -28.44 3.23 -3.44
C HIS A 91 -28.38 3.22 -4.97
N CYS A 92 -29.01 2.21 -5.55
CA CYS A 92 -29.18 2.00 -6.97
C CYS A 92 -30.65 2.23 -7.33
N THR A 93 -30.92 2.99 -8.39
CA THR A 93 -32.29 3.30 -8.84
C THR A 93 -33.00 2.12 -9.51
N GLU A 94 -32.24 1.15 -10.03
CA GLU A 94 -32.79 -0.07 -10.62
C GLU A 94 -32.29 -1.29 -9.83
N GLU A 95 -33.17 -2.27 -9.59
CA GLU A 95 -32.78 -3.53 -8.95
C GLU A 95 -32.16 -4.46 -10.00
N SER A 96 -30.88 -4.28 -10.33
CA SER A 96 -30.22 -5.25 -11.24
C SER A 96 -29.88 -6.56 -10.53
N SER A 97 -30.08 -7.66 -11.26
CA SER A 97 -29.74 -9.03 -10.84
C SER A 97 -28.26 -9.24 -10.45
N SER A 98 -27.39 -8.32 -10.88
CA SER A 98 -25.96 -8.31 -10.56
C SER A 98 -25.66 -7.99 -9.09
N LEU A 99 -26.48 -7.17 -8.43
CA LEU A 99 -26.36 -6.82 -7.02
C LEU A 99 -26.69 -8.01 -6.11
N LEU A 100 -27.73 -8.78 -6.47
CA LEU A 100 -28.17 -9.96 -5.72
C LEU A 100 -27.12 -11.08 -5.73
N PHE A 101 -26.34 -11.22 -6.79
CA PHE A 101 -25.29 -12.24 -6.87
C PHE A 101 -24.10 -11.95 -5.95
N LYS A 102 -23.78 -10.68 -5.69
CA LYS A 102 -22.66 -10.27 -4.82
C LYS A 102 -23.00 -10.19 -3.34
N LEU A 103 -24.28 -10.13 -3.00
CA LEU A 103 -24.76 -10.15 -1.61
C LEU A 103 -24.83 -11.57 -1.02
N ARG A 104 -24.68 -12.60 -1.86
CA ARG A 104 -24.74 -14.02 -1.48
C ARG A 104 -23.35 -14.60 -1.24
#